data_AF-A0A7M3Y1J9-F1
#
_entry.id   AF-A0A7M3Y1J9-F1
#
_cell.length_a   1.000
_cell.length_b   1.000
_cell.length_c   1.000
_cell.angle_alpha   90.00
_cell.angle_beta   90.00
_cell.angle_gamma   90.00
#
_symmetry.space_group_name_H-M   'P 1'
#
loop_
_entity.id
_entity.type
_entity.pdbx_description
1 polymer ?
#
loop_
_entity_poly.entity_id
_entity_poly.type
_entity_poly.pdbx_seq_one_letter_code
_entity_poly.pdbx_strand_id
1 'polypeptide(L)'
;MTEAVIRILAGDIEVEITGTKNHVEERIAELQEEGVWSSVLDRLRHAREAAVEAAAKTIGSAELPERGSAFRHLVTGAGFERKPDMVLAAIHYLRDVEGVHDSPPRVVARLFEDAGLEAPGNLSLYLNRLRERGLLEIPESGGGKNRFVVLTPAGRRHLDERTM
;
A
#
# COMPACT_ATOMS: atom_id res chain seq x y z
N MET A 1 -2.80 -19.37 21.93
CA MET A 1 -2.23 -18.59 20.82
C MET A 1 -3.09 -18.90 19.62
N THR A 2 -3.82 -17.91 19.10
CA THR A 2 -4.76 -18.14 18.01
C THR A 2 -4.06 -17.78 16.71
N GLU A 3 -3.67 -18.79 15.95
CA GLU A 3 -3.17 -18.65 14.58
C GLU A 3 -4.31 -18.16 13.69
N ALA A 4 -4.09 -17.04 12.98
CA ALA A 4 -5.01 -16.55 11.98
C ALA A 4 -4.45 -16.92 10.60
N VAL A 5 -5.22 -17.71 9.84
CA VAL A 5 -4.86 -18.14 8.49
C VAL A 5 -5.65 -17.29 7.49
N ILE A 6 -4.96 -16.57 6.61
CA ILE A 6 -5.57 -15.85 5.50
C ILE A 6 -5.08 -16.44 4.19
N ARG A 7 -6.01 -16.92 3.36
CA ARG A 7 -5.76 -17.45 2.02
C ARG A 7 -5.98 -16.34 1.00
N ILE A 8 -4.96 -16.02 0.20
CA ILE A 8 -5.09 -15.10 -0.93
C ILE A 8 -4.88 -15.87 -2.22
N LEU A 9 -5.84 -15.76 -3.13
CA LEU A 9 -5.79 -16.39 -4.46
C LEU A 9 -5.08 -15.45 -5.44
N ALA A 10 -3.91 -15.85 -5.94
CA ALA A 10 -3.21 -15.16 -7.02
C ALA A 10 -3.16 -16.07 -8.25
N GLY A 11 -4.22 -16.03 -9.06
CA GLY A 11 -4.39 -16.95 -10.19
C GLY A 11 -4.59 -18.39 -9.73
N ASP A 12 -3.75 -19.32 -10.21
CA ASP A 12 -3.83 -20.77 -9.93
C ASP A 12 -2.94 -21.23 -8.77
N ILE A 13 -2.32 -20.29 -8.05
CA ILE A 13 -1.35 -20.59 -6.98
C ILE A 13 -1.98 -20.27 -5.62
N GLU A 14 -2.14 -21.31 -4.79
CA GLU A 14 -2.51 -21.19 -3.38
C GLU A 14 -1.24 -20.87 -2.57
N VAL A 15 -1.15 -19.66 -2.02
CA VAL A 15 -0.01 -19.22 -1.23
C VAL A 15 -0.38 -19.23 0.26
N GLU A 16 0.30 -20.09 1.02
CA GLU A 16 0.26 -20.12 2.48
C GLU A 16 1.33 -19.16 3.02
N ILE A 17 0.95 -18.26 3.93
CA ILE A 17 1.82 -17.21 4.47
C ILE A 17 2.06 -17.51 5.96
N THR A 18 3.31 -17.69 6.36
CA THR A 18 3.70 -17.95 7.75
C THR A 18 4.91 -17.11 8.11
N GLY A 19 4.76 -16.14 9.01
CA GLY A 19 5.83 -15.33 9.61
C GLY A 19 5.36 -14.59 10.86
N THR A 20 6.25 -14.30 11.81
CA THR A 20 5.89 -13.54 13.03
C THR A 20 5.79 -12.04 12.75
N LYS A 21 4.58 -11.48 12.93
CA LYS A 21 4.23 -10.06 12.74
C LYS A 21 5.32 -9.05 13.12
N ASN A 22 6.03 -9.27 14.23
CA ASN A 22 6.98 -8.33 14.81
C ASN A 22 8.21 -8.02 13.94
N HIS A 23 8.78 -9.01 13.24
CA HIS A 23 10.06 -8.81 12.53
C HIS A 23 9.89 -7.91 11.29
N VAL A 24 8.75 -8.03 10.62
CA VAL A 24 8.46 -7.22 9.44
C VAL A 24 8.12 -5.78 9.81
N GLU A 25 7.45 -5.60 10.95
CA GLU A 25 7.15 -4.29 11.52
C GLU A 25 8.42 -3.53 11.91
N GLU A 26 9.37 -4.19 12.58
CA GLU A 26 10.71 -3.65 12.88
C GLU A 26 11.44 -3.23 11.60
N ARG A 27 11.39 -4.06 10.55
CA ARG A 27 12.04 -3.74 9.28
C ARG A 27 11.44 -2.52 8.59
N ILE A 28 10.12 -2.31 8.65
CA ILE A 28 9.48 -1.11 8.09
C ILE A 28 9.89 0.14 8.88
N ALA A 29 9.99 0.03 10.21
CA ALA A 29 10.44 1.14 11.05
C ALA A 29 11.87 1.58 10.72
N GLU A 30 12.81 0.64 10.56
CA GLU A 30 14.19 0.93 10.12
C GLU A 30 14.22 1.68 8.78
N LEU A 31 13.36 1.29 7.82
CA LEU A 31 13.30 1.96 6.52
C LEU A 31 12.85 3.42 6.65
N GLN A 32 11.96 3.72 7.60
CA GLN A 32 11.38 5.04 7.82
C GLN A 32 12.34 6.02 8.53
N GLU A 33 13.22 5.53 9.41
CA GLU A 33 14.21 6.38 10.09
C GLU A 33 15.20 7.05 9.10
N GLU A 34 15.37 6.49 7.91
CA GLU A 34 16.40 6.88 6.96
C GLU A 34 15.89 7.62 5.71
N GLY A 35 14.58 7.90 5.58
CA GLY A 35 14.06 8.36 4.30
C GLY A 35 12.69 9.01 4.29
N VAL A 36 12.46 9.80 3.23
CA VAL A 36 11.15 10.34 2.88
C VAL A 36 10.26 9.26 2.25
N TRP A 37 8.95 9.48 2.28
CA TRP A 37 7.91 8.54 1.83
C TRP A 37 8.27 7.71 0.59
N SER A 38 8.64 8.35 -0.52
CA SER A 38 8.90 7.65 -1.79
C SER A 38 10.10 6.70 -1.68
N SER A 39 11.15 7.08 -0.95
CA SER A 39 12.32 6.22 -0.75
C SER A 39 12.01 5.00 0.11
N VAL A 40 11.16 5.15 1.12
CA VAL A 40 10.67 4.06 1.97
C VAL A 40 9.83 3.08 1.15
N LEU A 41 8.91 3.59 0.34
CA LEU A 41 8.08 2.76 -0.54
C LEU A 41 8.89 2.00 -1.57
N ASP A 42 9.89 2.63 -2.21
CA ASP A 42 10.74 1.95 -3.18
C ASP A 42 11.52 0.80 -2.54
N ARG A 43 12.06 0.99 -1.34
CA ARG A 43 12.74 -0.08 -0.59
C ARG A 43 11.76 -1.21 -0.25
N LEU A 44 10.55 -0.89 0.17
CA LEU A 44 9.51 -1.89 0.48
C LEU A 44 9.08 -2.68 -0.75
N ARG A 45 8.92 -2.01 -1.90
CA ARG A 45 8.62 -2.63 -3.18
C ARG A 45 9.69 -3.66 -3.55
N HIS A 46 10.96 -3.27 -3.52
CA HIS A 46 12.07 -4.20 -3.82
C HIS A 46 12.13 -5.38 -2.85
N ALA A 47 11.88 -5.15 -1.56
CA ALA A 47 11.84 -6.23 -0.56
C ALA A 47 10.72 -7.24 -0.87
N ARG A 48 9.54 -6.75 -1.26
CA ARG A 48 8.42 -7.60 -1.67
C ARG A 48 8.73 -8.38 -2.95
N GLU A 49 9.28 -7.72 -3.97
CA GLU A 49 9.69 -8.37 -5.23
C GLU A 49 10.68 -9.52 -4.96
N ALA A 50 11.70 -9.27 -4.14
CA ALA A 50 12.69 -10.28 -3.75
C ALA A 50 12.07 -11.46 -2.99
N ALA A 51 11.13 -11.20 -2.06
CA ALA A 51 10.42 -12.24 -1.32
C ALA A 51 9.53 -13.10 -2.24
N VAL A 52 8.83 -12.48 -3.19
CA VAL A 52 8.02 -13.20 -4.18
C VAL A 52 8.90 -14.06 -5.08
N GLU A 53 10.03 -13.54 -5.55
CA GLU A 53 10.98 -14.30 -6.37
C GLU A 53 11.57 -15.50 -5.60
N ALA A 54 11.91 -15.32 -4.33
CA ALA A 54 12.41 -16.39 -3.47
C ALA A 54 11.38 -17.50 -3.24
N ALA A 55 10.10 -17.15 -3.01
CA ALA A 55 9.01 -18.14 -2.92
C ALA A 55 8.82 -18.90 -4.23
N ALA A 56 8.81 -18.18 -5.37
CA ALA A 56 8.66 -18.80 -6.69
C ALA A 56 9.78 -19.82 -7.00
N LYS A 57 10.99 -19.58 -6.49
CA LYS A 57 12.14 -20.49 -6.63
C LYS A 57 12.10 -21.70 -5.69
N THR A 58 11.26 -21.70 -4.66
CA THR A 58 11.36 -22.68 -3.55
C THR A 58 10.21 -23.69 -3.45
N ILE A 59 9.06 -23.55 -4.14
CA ILE A 59 7.82 -24.29 -3.75
C ILE A 59 7.57 -24.13 -2.24
N GLY A 60 7.88 -22.94 -1.69
CA GLY A 60 7.83 -22.65 -0.26
C GLY A 60 7.24 -21.28 0.00
N SER A 61 6.64 -21.09 1.17
CA SER A 61 6.01 -19.86 1.62
C SER A 61 7.03 -18.71 1.75
N ALA A 62 6.67 -17.52 1.27
CA ALA A 62 7.39 -16.29 1.58
C ALA A 62 6.77 -15.62 2.80
N GLU A 63 7.62 -15.15 3.71
CA GLU A 63 7.24 -14.23 4.78
C GLU A 63 6.99 -12.84 4.20
N LEU A 64 5.75 -12.59 3.77
CA LEU A 64 5.29 -11.26 3.38
C LEU A 64 4.44 -10.67 4.51
N PRO A 65 4.59 -9.37 4.83
CA PRO A 65 3.71 -8.73 5.79
C PRO A 65 2.24 -8.87 5.40
N GLU A 66 1.37 -9.03 6.41
CA GLU A 66 -0.06 -8.79 6.22
C GLU A 66 -0.25 -7.38 5.66
N ARG A 67 -0.86 -7.27 4.48
CA ARG A 67 -1.13 -6.01 3.75
C ARG A 67 -1.56 -4.85 4.66
N GLY A 68 -2.50 -5.12 5.57
CA GLY A 68 -3.03 -4.14 6.51
C GLY A 68 -1.98 -3.66 7.52
N SER A 69 -1.20 -4.58 8.10
CA SER A 69 -0.12 -4.22 9.04
C SER A 69 0.98 -3.42 8.34
N ALA A 70 1.43 -3.82 7.15
CA ALA A 70 2.42 -3.06 6.39
C ALA A 70 1.94 -1.65 6.06
N PHE A 71 0.70 -1.52 5.56
CA PHE A 71 0.13 -0.21 5.27
C PHE A 71 -0.01 0.65 6.53
N ARG A 72 -0.47 0.06 7.65
CA ARG A 72 -0.56 0.75 8.94
C ARG A 72 0.79 1.31 9.35
N HIS A 73 1.83 0.48 9.42
CA HIS A 73 3.17 0.90 9.82
C HIS A 73 3.72 2.01 8.93
N LEU A 74 3.51 1.90 7.61
CA LEU A 74 3.91 2.93 6.66
C LEU A 74 3.26 4.28 6.99
N VAL A 75 1.94 4.34 7.15
CA VAL A 75 1.26 5.62 7.36
C VAL A 75 1.45 6.17 8.78
N THR A 76 1.58 5.31 9.80
CA THR A 76 1.83 5.75 11.17
C THR A 76 3.26 6.25 11.35
N GLY A 77 4.25 5.54 10.83
CA GLY A 77 5.65 5.97 10.91
C GLY A 77 5.94 7.20 10.04
N ALA A 78 5.20 7.39 8.94
CA ALA A 78 5.24 8.61 8.14
C ALA A 78 4.50 9.82 8.78
N GLY A 79 3.82 9.63 9.92
CA GLY A 79 3.09 10.71 10.61
C GLY A 79 1.87 11.25 9.86
N PHE A 80 1.24 10.47 8.97
CA PHE A 80 0.08 10.94 8.22
C PHE A 80 -1.19 10.97 9.07
N GLU A 81 -1.58 12.17 9.51
CA GLU A 81 -2.80 12.35 10.33
C GLU A 81 -4.05 12.65 9.48
N ARG A 82 -3.87 13.25 8.30
CA ARG A 82 -4.99 13.78 7.51
C ARG A 82 -5.47 12.74 6.50
N LYS A 83 -6.79 12.51 6.45
CA LYS A 83 -7.43 11.57 5.52
C LYS A 83 -7.00 11.75 4.05
N PRO A 84 -6.88 12.98 3.48
CA PRO A 84 -6.40 13.13 2.10
C PRO A 84 -5.00 12.55 1.86
N ASP A 85 -4.08 12.74 2.81
CA ASP A 85 -2.70 12.25 2.69
C ASP A 85 -2.67 10.72 2.83
N MET A 86 -3.45 10.17 3.76
CA MET A 86 -3.62 8.71 3.88
C MET A 86 -4.25 8.07 2.62
N VAL A 87 -5.16 8.78 1.94
CA VAL A 87 -5.73 8.29 0.66
C VAL A 87 -4.69 8.28 -0.44
N LEU A 88 -3.86 9.34 -0.55
CA LEU A 88 -2.74 9.35 -1.49
C LEU A 88 -1.77 8.20 -1.19
N ALA A 89 -1.41 8.01 0.09
CA ALA A 89 -0.55 6.93 0.54
C ALA A 89 -1.12 5.55 0.17
N ALA A 90 -2.43 5.33 0.37
CA ALA A 90 -3.12 4.10 0.02
C ALA A 90 -3.05 3.82 -1.48
N ILE A 91 -3.32 4.82 -2.34
CA ILE A 91 -3.21 4.64 -3.79
C ILE A 91 -1.76 4.31 -4.19
N HIS A 92 -0.78 5.01 -3.64
CA HIS A 92 0.63 4.78 -3.96
C HIS A 92 1.06 3.36 -3.56
N TYR A 93 0.74 2.94 -2.35
CA TYR A 93 1.03 1.61 -1.85
C TYR A 93 0.39 0.50 -2.70
N LEU A 94 -0.91 0.64 -3.03
CA LEU A 94 -1.63 -0.33 -3.86
C LEU A 94 -1.00 -0.51 -5.25
N ARG A 95 -0.58 0.59 -5.87
CA ARG A 95 -0.04 0.59 -7.24
C ARG A 95 1.38 0.09 -7.28
N ASP A 96 2.24 0.64 -6.43
CA ASP A 96 3.68 0.49 -6.59
C ASP A 96 4.21 -0.65 -5.74
N VAL A 97 3.67 -0.90 -4.55
CA VAL A 97 4.12 -2.02 -3.71
C VAL A 97 3.36 -3.28 -4.08
N GLU A 98 2.03 -3.22 -4.16
CA GLU A 98 1.23 -4.44 -4.36
C GLU A 98 0.99 -4.80 -5.83
N GLY A 99 1.18 -3.87 -6.76
CA GLY A 99 0.86 -4.08 -8.18
C GLY A 99 -0.64 -4.21 -8.46
N VAL A 100 -1.50 -3.77 -7.53
CA VAL A 100 -2.95 -3.75 -7.74
C VAL A 100 -3.27 -2.50 -8.54
N HIS A 101 -3.48 -2.63 -9.86
CA HIS A 101 -3.81 -1.48 -10.73
C HIS A 101 -5.31 -1.19 -10.84
N ASP A 102 -6.14 -2.19 -10.55
CA ASP A 102 -7.59 -2.07 -10.49
C ASP A 102 -8.06 -2.05 -9.03
N SER A 103 -8.15 -0.85 -8.45
CA SER A 103 -8.61 -0.65 -7.08
C SER A 103 -9.80 0.33 -7.03
N PRO A 104 -11.05 -0.13 -7.21
CA PRO A 104 -12.20 0.72 -6.98
C PRO A 104 -12.24 1.22 -5.51
N PRO A 105 -13.00 2.28 -5.20
CA PRO A 105 -13.08 2.86 -3.85
C PRO A 105 -13.24 1.82 -2.72
N ARG A 106 -14.04 0.76 -2.94
CA ARG A 106 -14.19 -0.34 -1.98
C ARG A 106 -12.89 -1.10 -1.65
N VAL A 107 -11.98 -1.24 -2.60
CA VAL A 107 -10.67 -1.89 -2.37
C VAL A 107 -9.78 -0.99 -1.53
N VAL A 108 -9.83 0.32 -1.78
CA VAL A 108 -9.11 1.30 -0.95
C VAL A 108 -9.69 1.31 0.47
N ALA A 109 -11.02 1.33 0.63
CA ALA A 109 -11.67 1.25 1.95
C ALA A 109 -11.23 0.01 2.73
N ARG A 110 -11.23 -1.15 2.06
CA ARG A 110 -10.81 -2.41 2.68
C ARG A 110 -9.35 -2.37 3.16
N LEU A 111 -8.45 -1.70 2.45
CA LEU A 111 -7.07 -1.53 2.92
C LEU A 111 -7.00 -0.76 4.26
N PHE A 112 -7.83 0.26 4.44
CA PHE A 112 -7.93 0.97 5.72
C PHE A 112 -8.47 0.04 6.82
N GLU A 113 -9.52 -0.72 6.51
CA GLU A 113 -10.12 -1.69 7.45
C GLU A 113 -9.10 -2.76 7.87
N ASP A 114 -8.40 -3.37 6.90
CA ASP A 114 -7.35 -4.37 7.11
C ASP A 114 -6.21 -3.78 7.99
N ALA A 115 -5.94 -2.48 7.89
CA ALA A 115 -4.94 -1.76 8.68
C ALA A 115 -5.43 -1.31 10.08
N GLY A 116 -6.69 -1.62 10.44
CA GLY A 116 -7.31 -1.13 11.68
C GLY A 116 -7.38 0.40 11.72
N LEU A 117 -7.54 1.05 10.56
CA LEU A 117 -7.69 2.48 10.38
C LEU A 117 -9.12 2.78 9.95
N GLU A 118 -9.64 3.92 10.38
CA GLU A 118 -10.96 4.36 9.93
C GLU A 118 -10.88 4.80 8.46
N ALA A 119 -11.64 4.11 7.60
CA ALA A 119 -11.73 4.45 6.18
C ALA A 119 -12.38 5.82 5.96
N PRO A 120 -11.95 6.59 4.93
CA PRO A 120 -12.65 7.81 4.55
C PRO A 120 -14.05 7.47 4.02
N GLY A 121 -15.10 8.11 4.55
CA GLY A 121 -16.49 7.78 4.18
C GLY A 121 -16.77 7.82 2.67
N ASN A 122 -16.64 8.99 2.03
CA ASN A 122 -16.87 9.14 0.59
C ASN A 122 -15.54 9.13 -0.20
N LEU A 123 -14.95 7.95 -0.38
CA LEU A 123 -13.68 7.81 -1.10
C LEU A 123 -13.72 8.34 -2.55
N SER A 124 -14.84 8.18 -3.26
CA SER A 124 -14.97 8.74 -4.61
C SER A 124 -14.80 10.26 -4.62
N LEU A 125 -15.36 10.95 -3.62
CA LEU A 125 -15.19 12.39 -3.45
C LEU A 125 -13.75 12.78 -3.12
N TYR A 126 -13.08 12.03 -2.24
CA TYR A 126 -11.66 12.25 -1.94
C TYR A 126 -10.79 12.11 -3.20
N LEU A 127 -10.98 11.02 -3.96
CA LEU A 127 -10.24 10.78 -5.20
C LEU A 127 -10.47 11.90 -6.21
N ASN A 128 -11.71 12.35 -6.40
CA ASN A 128 -12.01 13.45 -7.31
C ASN A 128 -11.34 14.76 -6.87
N ARG A 129 -11.43 15.14 -5.59
CA ARG A 129 -10.79 16.36 -5.07
C ARG A 129 -9.27 16.32 -5.17
N LEU A 130 -8.66 15.15 -4.93
CA LEU A 130 -7.22 14.97 -5.07
C LEU A 130 -6.78 15.06 -6.54
N ARG A 131 -7.62 14.59 -7.48
CA ARG A 131 -7.42 14.77 -8.92
C ARG A 131 -7.56 16.23 -9.35
N GLU A 132 -8.58 16.93 -8.87
CA GLU A 132 -8.76 18.37 -9.12
C GLU A 132 -7.57 19.21 -8.64
N ARG A 133 -6.90 18.76 -7.56
CA ARG A 133 -5.65 19.36 -7.04
C ARG A 133 -4.39 18.94 -7.82
N GLY A 134 -4.50 18.09 -8.84
CA GLY A 134 -3.37 17.61 -9.64
C GLY A 134 -2.46 16.60 -8.92
N LEU A 135 -2.89 16.03 -7.79
CA LEU A 135 -2.11 15.06 -7.02
C LEU A 135 -2.35 13.62 -7.49
N LEU A 136 -3.50 13.39 -8.11
CA LEU A 136 -3.88 12.12 -8.71
C LEU A 136 -4.28 12.34 -10.17
N GLU A 137 -4.06 11.32 -11.00
CA GLU A 137 -4.54 11.30 -12.37
C GLU A 137 -5.10 9.92 -12.72
N ILE A 138 -5.86 9.85 -13.82
CA ILE A 138 -6.32 8.59 -14.39
C ILE A 138 -5.59 8.43 -15.72
N PRO A 139 -4.78 7.38 -15.89
CA PRO A 139 -4.14 7.09 -17.16
C PRO A 139 -5.18 6.93 -18.27
N GLU A 140 -4.82 7.22 -19.52
CA GLU A 140 -5.75 7.10 -20.67
C GLU A 140 -6.38 5.71 -20.77
N SER A 141 -5.59 4.67 -20.49
CA SER A 141 -6.04 3.26 -20.43
C SER A 141 -7.12 2.99 -19.37
N GLY A 142 -7.26 3.85 -18.37
CA GLY A 142 -8.23 3.73 -17.28
C GLY A 142 -9.64 4.23 -17.61
N GLY A 143 -9.87 4.77 -18.81
CA GLY A 143 -11.21 5.17 -19.27
C GLY A 143 -11.92 6.16 -18.34
N GLY A 144 -11.17 7.03 -17.66
CA GLY A 144 -11.69 8.05 -16.76
C GLY A 144 -12.28 7.54 -15.43
N LYS A 145 -12.05 6.29 -15.06
CA LYS A 145 -12.64 5.68 -13.84
C LYS A 145 -11.71 5.74 -12.63
N ASN A 146 -12.27 6.11 -11.47
CA ASN A 146 -11.56 6.20 -10.18
C ASN A 146 -10.94 4.87 -9.69
N ARG A 147 -11.19 3.74 -10.35
CA ARG A 147 -10.55 2.47 -10.00
C ARG A 147 -9.10 2.35 -10.49
N PHE A 148 -8.70 3.21 -11.43
CA PHE A 148 -7.38 3.16 -12.08
C PHE A 148 -6.51 4.39 -11.77
N VAL A 149 -6.89 5.21 -10.79
CA VAL A 149 -6.12 6.41 -10.45
C VAL A 149 -4.72 6.04 -9.98
N VAL A 150 -3.75 6.87 -10.34
CA VAL A 150 -2.34 6.80 -9.93
C VAL A 150 -1.88 8.15 -9.38
N LEU A 151 -0.77 8.18 -8.65
CA LEU A 151 -0.16 9.43 -8.21
C LEU A 151 0.54 10.12 -9.37
N THR A 152 0.34 11.43 -9.47
CA THR A 152 1.17 12.29 -10.31
C THR A 152 2.54 12.51 -9.64
N PRO A 153 3.54 13.02 -10.37
CA PRO A 153 4.79 13.48 -9.75
C PRO A 153 4.58 14.52 -8.65
N ALA A 154 3.55 15.38 -8.77
CA ALA A 154 3.19 16.34 -7.75
C ALA A 154 2.59 15.65 -6.51
N GLY A 155 1.78 14.60 -6.68
CA GLY A 155 1.25 13.78 -5.60
C GLY A 155 2.35 13.08 -4.79
N ARG A 156 3.37 12.54 -5.47
CA ARG A 156 4.53 11.90 -4.81
C ARG A 156 5.32 12.91 -3.98
N ARG A 157 5.66 14.05 -4.59
CA ARG A 157 6.37 15.14 -3.90
C ARG A 157 5.58 15.66 -2.70
N HIS A 158 4.26 15.81 -2.85
CA HIS A 158 3.39 16.22 -1.74
C HIS A 158 3.50 15.25 -0.56
N LEU A 159 3.56 13.94 -0.79
CA LEU A 159 3.77 12.97 0.29
C LEU A 159 5.18 13.04 0.88
N ASP A 160 6.21 13.22 0.06
CA ASP A 160 7.59 13.36 0.55
C ASP A 160 7.75 14.58 1.48
N GLU A 161 7.17 15.72 1.10
CA GLU A 161 7.14 16.95 1.90
C GLU A 161 6.39 16.80 3.23
N ARG A 162 5.56 15.76 3.40
CA ARG A 162 4.89 15.45 4.69
C ARG A 162 5.73 14.61 5.63
N THR A 163 6.77 13.98 5.10
CA THR A 163 7.66 13.07 5.82
C THR A 163 9.05 13.66 6.04
N MET A 164 9.30 14.87 5.53
CA MET A 164 10.47 15.70 5.87
C MET A 164 10.23 16.42 7.19
#